data_AF-A0A7X9ECF8-F1
#
_entry.id   AF-A0A7X9ECF8-F1
#
_cell.length_a   1.000
_cell.length_b   1.000
_cell.length_c   1.000
_cell.angle_alpha   90.00
_cell.angle_beta   90.00
_cell.angle_gamma   90.00
#
_symmetry.space_group_name_H-M   'P 1'
#
loop_
_entity.id
_entity.type
_entity.pdbx_description
1 polymer ?
#
loop_
_entity_poly.entity_id
_entity_poly.type
_entity_poly.pdbx_seq_one_letter_code
_entity_poly.pdbx_strand_id
1 'polypeptide(L)' 'DTVTQSPFYRYTDAQGRAHEVWFEDARSAQAKFDTVKEYNLRGISYWALGYPFPQNWVLLEDNFIIRK' A
#
# COMPACT_ATOMS: atom_id res chain seq x y z
N ASP A 1 2.80 0.03 11.30
CA ASP A 1 2.26 0.92 12.32
C ASP A 1 0.74 0.83 12.31
N THR A 2 0.10 0.68 13.47
CA THR A 2 -1.37 0.48 13.53
C THR A 2 -2.15 1.78 13.38
N VAL A 3 -1.53 2.94 13.62
CA VAL A 3 -2.16 4.25 13.46
C VAL A 3 -2.12 4.68 12.00
N THR A 4 -0.95 4.60 11.35
CA THR A 4 -0.81 4.95 9.93
C THR A 4 -1.27 3.85 8.98
N GLN A 5 -1.42 2.62 9.48
CA GLN A 5 -1.68 1.43 8.67
C GLN A 5 -0.64 1.23 7.56
N SER A 6 0.63 1.59 7.82
CA SER A 6 1.75 1.41 6.87
C SER A 6 2.90 0.61 7.49
N PRO A 7 3.57 -0.27 6.74
CA PRO A 7 4.77 -0.93 7.18
C PRO A 7 5.99 0.01 7.12
N PHE A 8 6.89 -0.18 8.07
CA PHE A 8 8.19 0.47 8.08
C PHE A 8 9.23 -0.42 8.77
N TYR A 9 10.50 -0.16 8.49
CA TYR A 9 11.61 -0.74 9.25
C TYR A 9 12.77 0.26 9.35
N ARG A 10 13.65 0.00 10.33
CA ARG A 10 14.89 0.74 10.53
C ARG A 10 16.07 -0.19 10.37
N TYR A 11 17.15 0.31 9.79
CA TYR A 11 18.41 -0.41 9.72
C TYR A 11 19.59 0.56 9.78
N THR A 12 20.76 0.03 10.14
CA THR A 12 22.02 0.78 10.09
C THR A 12 22.85 0.23 8.94
N ASP A 13 23.35 1.11 8.07
CA ASP A 13 24.19 0.69 6.94
C ASP A 13 25.64 0.37 7.36
N ALA A 14 26.44 -0.11 6.41
CA ALA A 14 27.83 -0.47 6.66
C ALA A 14 28.73 0.74 7.02
N GLN A 15 28.26 1.97 6.83
CA GLN A 15 28.95 3.20 7.24
C GLN A 15 28.48 3.71 8.61
N GLY A 16 27.62 2.96 9.31
CA GLY A 16 27.09 3.33 10.62
C GLY A 16 25.95 4.35 10.56
N ARG A 17 25.38 4.64 9.38
CA ARG A 17 24.26 5.59 9.25
C ARG A 17 22.94 4.88 9.49
N ALA A 18 22.08 5.50 10.30
CA ALA A 18 20.72 5.01 10.53
C ALA A 18 19.80 5.43 9.37
N HIS A 19 18.98 4.49 8.92
CA HIS A 19 17.98 4.66 7.86
C HIS A 19 16.62 4.21 8.36
N GLU A 20 15.57 4.84 7.83
CA GLU A 20 14.18 4.46 8.04
C GLU A 20 13.49 4.34 6.69
N VAL A 21 12.80 3.23 6.47
CA VAL A 21 12.13 2.92 5.20
C VAL A 21 10.65 2.71 5.46
N TRP A 22 9.83 3.48 4.77
CA TRP A 22 8.38 3.32 4.69
C TRP A 22 8.00 2.80 3.31
N PHE A 23 7.05 1.88 3.26
CA PHE A 23 6.63 1.25 2.02
C PHE A 23 5.18 0.79 2.11
N GLU A 24 4.69 0.13 1.05
CA GLU A 24 3.35 -0.44 0.98
C GLU A 24 3.41 -1.96 0.90
N ASP A 25 2.46 -2.64 1.54
CA ASP A 25 2.25 -4.07 1.43
C ASP A 25 0.75 -4.41 1.34
N ALA A 26 0.43 -5.71 1.28
CA ALA A 26 -0.95 -6.17 1.17
C ALA A 26 -1.88 -5.60 2.25
N ARG A 27 -1.38 -5.39 3.48
CA ARG A 27 -2.17 -4.91 4.61
C ARG A 27 -2.50 -3.43 4.44
N SER A 28 -1.51 -2.62 4.07
CA SER A 28 -1.70 -1.19 3.87
C SER A 28 -2.53 -0.88 2.62
N ALA A 29 -2.45 -1.72 1.59
CA ALA A 29 -3.34 -1.66 0.43
C ALA A 29 -4.79 -2.01 0.80
N GLN A 30 -5.01 -3.12 1.52
CA GLN A 30 -6.34 -3.52 1.97
C GLN A 30 -7.00 -2.44 2.85
N ALA A 31 -6.26 -1.84 3.79
CA ALA A 31 -6.78 -0.75 4.61
C ALA A 31 -7.26 0.45 3.76
N LYS A 32 -6.53 0.80 2.68
CA LYS A 32 -6.97 1.85 1.75
C LYS A 32 -8.21 1.43 0.96
N PHE A 33 -8.33 0.16 0.58
CA PHE A 33 -9.50 -0.36 -0.12
C PHE A 33 -10.74 -0.38 0.77
N ASP A 34 -10.57 -0.69 2.05
CA ASP A 34 -11.64 -0.63 3.05
C ASP A 34 -12.12 0.81 3.24
N THR A 35 -11.20 1.79 3.31
CA THR A 35 -11.55 3.22 3.34
C THR A 35 -12.35 3.65 2.09
N VAL A 36 -11.97 3.18 0.90
CA VAL A 36 -12.72 3.48 -0.34
C VAL A 36 -14.16 2.99 -0.24
N LYS A 37 -14.38 1.81 0.34
CA LYS A 37 -15.72 1.26 0.56
C LYS A 37 -16.48 2.00 1.65
N GLU A 38 -15.84 2.26 2.79
CA GLU A 38 -16.44 2.93 3.96
C GLU A 38 -16.97 4.31 3.60
N TYR A 39 -16.18 5.08 2.84
CA TYR A 39 -16.54 6.44 2.44
C TYR A 39 -17.29 6.50 1.09
N ASN A 40 -17.62 5.35 0.50
CA ASN A 40 -18.26 5.24 -0.81
C ASN A 40 -17.56 6.09 -1.89
N LEU A 41 -16.24 6.03 -1.93
CA LEU A 41 -15.43 6.74 -2.89
C LEU A 41 -15.53 6.07 -4.26
N ARG A 42 -15.35 6.86 -5.33
CA ARG A 42 -15.49 6.36 -6.71
C ARG A 42 -14.45 5.31 -7.09
N GLY A 43 -13.26 5.36 -6.50
CA GLY A 43 -12.16 4.44 -6.83
C GLY A 43 -10.81 4.96 -6.37
N ILE A 44 -9.76 4.39 -6.95
CA ILE A 44 -8.36 4.59 -6.55
C ILE A 44 -7.55 5.02 -7.78
N SER A 45 -6.58 5.91 -7.57
CA SER A 45 -5.61 6.32 -8.58
C SER A 45 -4.21 5.94 -8.12
N TYR A 46 -3.43 5.33 -9.00
CA TYR A 46 -2.08 4.86 -8.71
C TYR A 46 -1.03 5.83 -9.24
N TRP A 47 -0.03 6.13 -8.42
CA TRP A 47 1.20 6.82 -8.81
C TRP A 47 2.42 5.99 -8.43
N ALA A 48 3.26 5.53 -9.36
CA ALA A 48 3.03 5.39 -10.79
C ALA A 48 3.07 3.92 -11.18
N LEU A 49 2.71 3.61 -12.43
CA LEU A 49 2.92 2.27 -12.96
C LEU A 49 4.43 2.00 -13.11
N GLY A 50 4.82 0.73 -13.01
CA GLY A 50 6.21 0.29 -13.21
C GLY A 50 6.94 -0.12 -11.93
N TYR A 51 6.39 0.17 -10.73
CA TYR A 51 6.92 -0.35 -9.48
C TYR A 51 6.30 -1.72 -9.15
N PRO A 52 7.10 -2.78 -8.93
CA PRO A 52 6.57 -4.10 -8.61
C PRO A 52 5.81 -4.09 -7.27
N PHE A 53 4.50 -4.28 -7.35
CA PHE A 53 3.64 -4.51 -6.19
C PHE A 53 2.51 -5.49 -6.56
N PRO A 54 2.83 -6.77 -6.82
CA PRO A 54 1.87 -7.74 -7.37
C PRO A 54 0.65 -7.98 -6.47
N GLN A 55 0.84 -7.88 -5.15
CA GLN A 55 -0.24 -8.08 -4.17
C GLN A 55 -1.36 -7.05 -4.33
N ASN A 56 -1.04 -5.81 -4.75
CA ASN A 56 -2.05 -4.79 -4.99
C ASN A 56 -3.04 -5.19 -6.08
N TRP A 57 -2.57 -5.82 -7.17
CA TRP A 57 -3.44 -6.17 -8.29
C TRP A 57 -4.37 -7.34 -7.96
N VAL A 58 -3.86 -8.34 -7.24
CA VAL A 58 -4.69 -9.45 -6.72
C VAL A 58 -5.77 -8.90 -5.79
N LEU A 59 -5.39 -8.05 -4.84
CA LEU A 59 -6.35 -7.43 -3.93
C LEU A 59 -7.37 -6.56 -4.66
N LEU A 60 -6.97 -5.83 -5.72
CA LEU A 60 -7.87 -4.98 -6.48
C LEU A 60 -8.98 -5.79 -7.14
N GLU A 61 -8.62 -6.93 -7.73
CA GLU A 61 -9.57 -7.89 -8.34
C GLU A 61 -10.47 -8.56 -7.30
N ASP A 62 -9.92 -8.93 -6.13
CA ASP A 62 -10.69 -9.54 -5.04
C ASP A 62 -11.69 -8.57 -4.39
N ASN A 63 -11.38 -7.26 -4.37
CA ASN A 63 -12.16 -6.27 -3.65
C ASN A 63 -13.18 -5.51 -4.52
N PHE A 64 -12.99 -5.45 -5.84
CA PHE A 64 -13.78 -4.58 -6.72
C PHE A 64 -14.12 -5.22 -8.06
N ILE A 65 -15.30 -4.89 -8.58
CA ILE A 65 -15.64 -5.13 -9.99
C ILE A 65 -15.03 -4.00 -10.82
N ILE A 66 -13.92 -4.29 -11.51
CA ILE A 66 -13.18 -3.30 -12.31
C ILE A 66 -13.99 -2.90 -13.55
N ARG A 67 -14.33 -1.61 -13.65
CA ARG A 67 -15.02 -1.03 -14.83
C ARG A 67 -14.04 -0.78 -15.97
N LYS A 68 -14.48 -1.06 -17.19
CA LYS A 68 -13.76 -0.80 -18.44
C LYS A 68 -14.41 0.34 -19.21
#